data_AF-A0A6J8DZW0-F1
#
_entry.id   AF-A0A6J8DZW0-F1
#
_cell.length_a   1.000
_cell.length_b   1.000
_cell.length_c   1.000
_cell.angle_alpha   90.00
_cell.angle_beta   90.00
_cell.angle_gamma   90.00
#
_symmetry.space_group_name_H-M   'P 1'
#
loop_
_entity.id
_entity.type
_entity.pdbx_description
1 polymer ?
#
loop_
_entity_poly.entity_id
_entity_poly.type
_entity_poly.pdbx_seq_one_letter_code
_entity_poly.pdbx_strand_id
1 'polypeptide(L)'
;MQATRPRVIMAPLQVGLGIQLHHHFASKYLIDVLHTLGFCSSYGEILKFESSAAVSQETYLPNDVDDHTIMFSADNVDHNLQTLDGNDTFHGMGIIATVTPGITFKEPVPRIDTTPEQIIKSGKIEIKFHKLPAEMHPFNLKELRRMNNNDRKKTLETLLKISWPLHSPRVGWSGFMQTVQEGPYPGESSIHFLPMIDLNPSDLSCIFSTLSFICNEANRLQVTPSVTFDQPLYWKALMILQNEPRDNEFSGVYWPYHAVFWAL
;
A
#
# COMPACT_ATOMS: atom_id res chain seq x y z
N MET A 1 -21.61 9.49 -29.03
CA MET A 1 -20.94 10.75 -29.46
C MET A 1 -19.56 10.52 -30.07
N GLN A 2 -18.68 9.67 -29.52
CA GLN A 2 -17.38 9.41 -30.17
C GLN A 2 -17.50 8.64 -31.49
N ALA A 3 -18.44 7.69 -31.60
CA ALA A 3 -18.77 6.99 -32.84
C ALA A 3 -19.26 7.93 -33.96
N THR A 4 -19.87 9.07 -33.61
CA THR A 4 -20.38 10.06 -34.57
C THR A 4 -19.38 11.17 -34.89
N ARG A 5 -18.31 11.33 -34.07
CA ARG A 5 -17.21 12.27 -34.31
C ARG A 5 -15.87 11.67 -33.85
N PRO A 6 -15.31 10.73 -34.64
CA PRO A 6 -14.02 10.13 -34.34
C PRO A 6 -12.96 11.24 -34.24
N ARG A 7 -12.10 11.18 -33.22
CA ARG A 7 -10.95 12.11 -33.00
C ARG A 7 -11.29 13.53 -32.54
N VAL A 8 -12.57 13.87 -32.32
CA VAL A 8 -12.96 15.21 -31.83
C VAL A 8 -13.23 15.22 -30.32
N ILE A 9 -13.67 14.09 -29.77
CA ILE A 9 -14.03 13.94 -28.35
C ILE A 9 -13.33 12.70 -27.82
N MET A 10 -12.59 12.84 -26.73
CA MET A 10 -12.19 11.70 -25.90
C MET A 10 -13.32 11.44 -24.90
N ALA A 11 -14.00 10.30 -25.05
CA ALA A 11 -15.03 9.89 -24.11
C ALA A 11 -14.39 9.19 -22.90
N PRO A 12 -14.56 9.72 -21.67
CA PRO A 12 -13.99 9.11 -20.46
C PRO A 12 -14.38 7.64 -20.28
N LEU A 13 -15.61 7.27 -20.67
CA LEU A 13 -16.08 5.89 -20.62
C LEU A 13 -15.25 4.94 -21.52
N GLN A 14 -14.85 5.40 -22.71
CA GLN A 14 -14.10 4.56 -23.65
C GLN A 14 -12.63 4.41 -23.25
N VAL A 15 -12.05 5.47 -22.68
CA VAL A 15 -10.71 5.42 -22.07
C VAL A 15 -10.74 4.51 -20.83
N GLY A 16 -11.70 4.71 -19.93
CA GLY A 16 -11.85 3.90 -18.72
C GLY A 16 -12.09 2.42 -19.00
N LEU A 17 -12.95 2.08 -19.96
CA LEU A 17 -13.14 0.69 -20.39
C LEU A 17 -11.84 0.11 -20.95
N GLY A 18 -11.11 0.88 -21.76
CA GLY A 18 -9.81 0.49 -22.30
C GLY A 18 -8.78 0.16 -21.21
N ILE A 19 -8.65 1.02 -20.20
CA ILE A 19 -7.77 0.82 -19.04
C ILE A 19 -8.18 -0.43 -18.26
N GLN A 20 -9.48 -0.61 -18.01
CA GLN A 20 -9.97 -1.78 -17.28
C GLN A 20 -9.65 -3.08 -18.01
N LEU A 21 -9.81 -3.11 -19.34
CA LEU A 21 -9.44 -4.24 -20.17
C LEU A 21 -7.93 -4.49 -20.16
N HIS A 22 -7.13 -3.41 -20.18
CA HIS A 22 -5.67 -3.53 -20.11
C HIS A 22 -5.23 -4.12 -18.79
N HIS A 23 -5.74 -3.61 -17.67
CA HIS A 23 -5.42 -4.12 -16.33
C HIS A 23 -5.88 -5.57 -16.13
N HIS A 24 -7.02 -5.97 -16.69
CA HIS A 24 -7.57 -7.31 -16.45
C HIS A 24 -7.01 -8.39 -17.37
N PHE A 25 -6.72 -8.05 -18.63
CA PHE A 25 -6.33 -9.05 -19.64
C PHE A 25 -4.92 -8.87 -20.20
N ALA A 26 -4.28 -7.71 -19.96
CA ALA A 26 -2.97 -7.36 -20.54
C ALA A 26 -2.87 -7.60 -22.07
N SER A 27 -4.00 -7.53 -22.78
CA SER A 27 -4.10 -7.96 -24.18
C SER A 27 -4.33 -6.80 -25.12
N LYS A 28 -3.27 -6.39 -25.81
CA LYS A 28 -3.33 -5.41 -26.91
C LYS A 28 -4.32 -5.86 -28.00
N TYR A 29 -4.32 -7.15 -28.35
CA TYR A 29 -5.22 -7.70 -29.37
C TYR A 29 -6.70 -7.48 -29.02
N LEU A 30 -7.09 -7.81 -27.78
CA LEU A 30 -8.47 -7.62 -27.31
C LEU A 30 -8.89 -6.14 -27.38
N ILE A 31 -8.00 -5.26 -26.92
CA ILE A 31 -8.23 -3.81 -26.95
C ILE A 31 -8.36 -3.31 -28.38
N ASP A 32 -7.49 -3.73 -29.29
CA ASP A 32 -7.53 -3.30 -30.70
C ASP A 32 -8.81 -3.78 -31.41
N VAL A 33 -9.29 -5.00 -31.10
CA VAL A 33 -10.58 -5.50 -31.61
C VAL A 33 -11.74 -4.65 -31.11
N LEU A 34 -11.83 -4.41 -29.80
CA LEU A 34 -12.91 -3.62 -29.20
C LEU A 34 -12.87 -2.14 -29.60
N HIS A 35 -11.67 -1.60 -29.81
CA HIS A 35 -11.47 -0.27 -30.36
C HIS A 35 -12.00 -0.18 -31.80
N THR A 36 -11.69 -1.18 -32.63
CA THR A 36 -12.19 -1.26 -34.03
C THR A 36 -13.71 -1.31 -34.08
N LEU A 37 -14.34 -1.99 -33.12
CA LEU A 37 -15.80 -2.04 -32.96
C LEU A 37 -16.39 -0.78 -32.31
N GLY A 38 -15.55 0.18 -31.90
CA GLY A 38 -15.96 1.47 -31.32
C GLY A 38 -16.35 1.43 -29.85
N PHE A 39 -16.00 0.36 -29.11
CA PHE A 39 -16.33 0.21 -27.69
C PHE A 39 -15.35 0.93 -26.75
N CYS A 40 -14.06 0.96 -27.07
CA CYS A 40 -13.04 1.60 -26.24
C CYS A 40 -12.05 2.46 -27.06
N SER A 41 -11.20 3.20 -26.34
CA SER A 41 -10.07 3.94 -26.93
C SER A 41 -9.00 2.99 -27.44
N SER A 42 -8.13 3.48 -28.33
CA SER A 42 -7.04 2.67 -28.88
C SER A 42 -6.03 2.29 -27.80
N TYR A 43 -5.31 1.18 -28.01
CA TYR A 43 -4.24 0.77 -27.11
C TYR A 43 -3.20 1.88 -26.85
N GLY A 44 -2.83 2.61 -27.90
CA GLY A 44 -1.90 3.74 -27.77
C GLY A 44 -2.43 4.90 -26.92
N GLU A 45 -3.73 5.18 -26.95
CA GLU A 45 -4.32 6.23 -26.11
C GLU A 45 -4.43 5.77 -24.64
N ILE A 46 -4.67 4.47 -24.42
CA ILE A 46 -4.66 3.88 -23.08
C ILE A 46 -3.26 3.99 -22.47
N LEU A 47 -2.22 3.56 -23.19
CA LEU A 47 -0.83 3.71 -22.74
C LEU A 47 -0.46 5.17 -22.48
N LYS A 48 -0.91 6.09 -23.33
CA LYS A 48 -0.66 7.52 -23.15
C LYS A 48 -1.34 8.05 -21.89
N PHE A 49 -2.55 7.61 -21.59
CA PHE A 49 -3.24 7.98 -20.36
C PHE A 49 -2.52 7.43 -19.13
N GLU A 50 -2.14 6.15 -19.14
CA GLU A 50 -1.42 5.50 -18.04
C GLU A 50 -0.06 6.18 -17.78
N SER A 51 0.70 6.45 -18.85
CA SER A 51 1.99 7.13 -18.73
C SER A 51 1.85 8.58 -18.26
N SER A 52 0.85 9.30 -18.79
CA SER A 52 0.51 10.64 -18.33
C SER A 52 0.15 10.63 -16.85
N ALA A 53 -0.71 9.71 -16.41
CA ALA A 53 -1.11 9.55 -15.02
C ALA A 53 0.11 9.29 -14.12
N ALA A 54 0.99 8.36 -14.51
CA ALA A 54 2.20 8.02 -13.75
C ALA A 54 3.18 9.19 -13.56
N VAL A 55 3.20 10.17 -14.46
CA VAL A 55 4.07 11.35 -14.36
C VAL A 55 3.37 12.54 -13.70
N SER A 56 2.07 12.71 -13.97
CA SER A 56 1.29 13.86 -13.52
C SER A 56 0.71 13.72 -12.12
N GLN A 57 0.45 12.50 -11.67
CA GLN A 57 -0.03 12.25 -10.32
C GLN A 57 1.20 12.19 -9.43
N GLU A 58 1.28 13.13 -8.48
CA GLU A 58 2.31 13.07 -7.46
C GLU A 58 2.20 11.74 -6.72
N THR A 59 3.34 11.09 -6.51
CA THR A 59 3.41 9.83 -5.76
C THR A 59 3.49 10.06 -4.26
N TYR A 60 3.00 11.21 -3.81
CA TYR A 60 3.07 11.71 -2.46
C TYR A 60 1.69 12.18 -2.01
N LEU A 61 1.48 12.25 -0.70
CA LEU A 61 0.28 12.89 -0.16
C LEU A 61 0.33 14.41 -0.39
N PRO A 62 -0.80 15.09 -0.61
CA PRO A 62 -0.87 16.53 -0.75
C PRO A 62 -0.45 17.21 0.55
N ASN A 63 0.06 18.43 0.47
CA ASN A 63 0.53 19.16 1.65
C ASN A 63 -0.62 19.58 2.59
N ASP A 64 -1.85 19.70 2.07
CA ASP A 64 -3.02 20.19 2.83
C ASP A 64 -3.74 19.03 3.54
N VAL A 65 -3.10 18.46 4.56
CA VAL A 65 -3.65 17.36 5.40
C VAL A 65 -3.83 17.78 6.87
N ASP A 66 -3.95 19.08 7.13
CA ASP A 66 -4.23 19.62 8.47
C ASP A 66 -5.50 18.97 9.05
N ASP A 67 -5.45 18.58 10.33
CA ASP A 67 -6.49 17.83 11.05
C ASP A 67 -6.77 16.38 10.58
N HIS A 68 -5.88 15.80 9.75
CA HIS A 68 -6.01 14.40 9.32
C HIS A 68 -5.04 13.47 10.07
N THR A 69 -5.51 12.25 10.35
CA THR A 69 -4.68 11.16 10.85
C THR A 69 -4.17 10.34 9.68
N ILE A 70 -2.85 10.17 9.60
CA ILE A 70 -2.17 9.44 8.53
C ILE A 70 -1.51 8.20 9.11
N MET A 71 -1.81 7.04 8.52
CA MET A 71 -1.17 5.78 8.87
C MET A 71 -0.61 5.13 7.61
N PHE A 72 0.68 4.85 7.63
CA PHE A 72 1.36 4.13 6.57
C PHE A 72 1.27 2.63 6.83
N SER A 73 1.14 1.84 5.77
CA SER A 73 1.34 0.40 5.82
C SER A 73 2.29 0.03 4.70
N ALA A 74 3.30 -0.77 5.03
CA ALA A 74 4.23 -1.28 4.05
C ALA A 74 4.30 -2.81 4.16
N ASP A 75 4.23 -3.48 3.03
CA ASP A 75 4.16 -4.94 2.96
C ASP A 75 4.70 -5.49 1.64
N ASN A 76 4.85 -6.81 1.54
CA ASN A 76 5.23 -7.46 0.28
C ASN A 76 4.16 -7.27 -0.81
N VAL A 77 4.64 -6.96 -2.01
CA VAL A 77 3.86 -6.98 -3.25
C VAL A 77 4.44 -8.07 -4.13
N ASP A 78 3.64 -9.11 -4.30
CA ASP A 78 3.94 -10.24 -5.15
C ASP A 78 3.12 -10.17 -6.43
N HIS A 79 3.78 -9.96 -7.57
CA HIS A 79 3.16 -10.18 -8.87
C HIS A 79 3.70 -11.46 -9.49
N ASN A 80 2.86 -12.50 -9.48
CA ASN A 80 3.11 -13.71 -10.23
C ASN A 80 2.79 -13.46 -11.71
N LEU A 81 3.82 -13.32 -12.55
CA LEU A 81 3.66 -13.16 -14.01
C LEU A 81 3.14 -14.43 -14.73
N GLN A 82 2.55 -15.39 -14.00
CA GLN A 82 2.06 -16.68 -14.51
C GLN A 82 3.08 -17.39 -15.42
N THR A 83 4.36 -17.32 -15.08
CA THR A 83 5.39 -18.08 -15.76
C THR A 83 5.21 -19.57 -15.44
N LEU A 84 5.32 -20.42 -16.46
CA LEU A 84 5.10 -21.88 -16.33
C LEU A 84 6.13 -22.55 -15.40
N ASP A 85 7.28 -21.92 -15.21
CA ASP A 85 8.38 -22.37 -14.35
C ASP A 85 8.43 -21.66 -12.98
N GLY A 86 7.57 -20.66 -12.75
CA GLY A 86 7.54 -19.86 -11.53
C GLY A 86 8.71 -18.87 -11.38
N ASN A 87 9.51 -18.66 -12.43
CA ASN A 87 10.58 -17.67 -12.43
C ASN A 87 10.05 -16.28 -12.88
N ASP A 88 10.83 -15.22 -12.70
CA ASP A 88 10.43 -13.84 -13.07
C ASP A 88 9.16 -13.33 -12.35
N THR A 89 9.00 -13.65 -11.06
CA THR A 89 8.00 -13.00 -10.20
C THR A 89 8.54 -11.67 -9.70
N PHE A 90 7.69 -10.63 -9.65
CA PHE A 90 8.05 -9.40 -8.96
C PHE A 90 7.79 -9.58 -7.47
N HIS A 91 8.81 -9.32 -6.67
CA HIS A 91 8.77 -9.39 -5.21
C HIS A 91 9.36 -8.10 -4.65
N GLY A 92 8.51 -7.09 -4.53
CA GLY A 92 8.87 -5.74 -4.09
C GLY A 92 8.14 -5.33 -2.81
N MET A 93 8.51 -4.17 -2.26
CA MET A 93 7.79 -3.54 -1.14
C MET A 93 6.74 -2.58 -1.69
N GLY A 94 5.48 -2.81 -1.33
CA GLY A 94 4.39 -1.85 -1.52
C GLY A 94 4.21 -0.99 -0.30
N ILE A 95 3.83 0.27 -0.52
CA ILE A 95 3.55 1.22 0.56
C ILE A 95 2.22 1.88 0.27
N ILE A 96 1.35 1.94 1.27
CA ILE A 96 0.10 2.69 1.23
C ILE A 96 0.04 3.68 2.39
N ALA A 97 -0.65 4.80 2.17
CA ALA A 97 -1.08 5.70 3.23
C ALA A 97 -2.60 5.68 3.35
N THR A 98 -3.07 5.50 4.58
CA THR A 98 -4.47 5.62 4.97
C THR A 98 -4.67 6.97 5.64
N VAL A 99 -5.56 7.79 5.11
CA VAL A 99 -5.83 9.16 5.60
C VAL A 99 -7.26 9.22 6.16
N THR A 100 -7.42 9.73 7.39
CA THR A 100 -8.72 9.83 8.07
C THR A 100 -8.89 11.20 8.74
N PRO A 101 -9.98 11.96 8.47
CA PRO A 101 -11.03 11.69 7.48
C PRO A 101 -10.46 11.54 6.06
N GLY A 102 -11.19 10.90 5.15
CA GLY A 102 -10.72 10.61 3.81
C GLY A 102 -10.65 11.87 2.95
N ILE A 103 -9.60 11.95 2.13
CA ILE A 103 -9.38 13.02 1.16
C ILE A 103 -9.66 12.50 -0.25
N THR A 104 -10.36 13.30 -1.06
CA THR A 104 -10.65 12.95 -2.45
C THR A 104 -9.74 13.71 -3.39
N PHE A 105 -8.99 12.99 -4.21
CA PHE A 105 -8.20 13.56 -5.30
C PHE A 105 -9.04 13.61 -6.57
N LYS A 106 -9.25 14.81 -7.11
CA LYS A 106 -9.90 15.00 -8.41
C LYS A 106 -9.04 15.85 -9.32
N GLU A 107 -7.74 15.59 -9.35
CA GLU A 107 -6.90 16.24 -10.34
C GLU A 107 -7.11 15.60 -11.71
N PRO A 108 -7.46 16.38 -12.75
CA PRO A 108 -7.59 15.84 -14.09
C PRO A 108 -6.21 15.42 -14.58
N VAL A 109 -6.07 14.18 -15.05
CA VAL A 109 -4.82 13.71 -15.66
C VAL A 109 -4.59 14.49 -16.96
N PRO A 110 -3.55 15.34 -17.04
CA PRO A 110 -3.23 16.07 -18.26
C PRO A 110 -2.72 15.08 -19.31
N ARG A 111 -3.14 15.24 -20.56
CA ARG A 111 -2.62 14.44 -21.66
C ARG A 111 -1.27 14.98 -22.10
N ILE A 112 -0.19 14.34 -21.67
CA ILE A 112 1.19 14.77 -21.93
C ILE A 112 1.97 13.71 -22.70
N ASP A 113 3.08 14.13 -23.32
CA ASP A 113 4.07 13.21 -23.87
C ASP A 113 5.11 12.93 -22.79
N THR A 114 5.29 11.66 -22.46
CA THR A 114 6.16 11.19 -21.38
C THR A 114 7.32 10.41 -21.95
N THR A 115 8.53 10.61 -21.41
CA THR A 115 9.69 9.75 -21.69
C THR A 115 9.82 8.66 -20.62
N PRO A 116 10.47 7.52 -20.93
CA PRO A 116 10.75 6.48 -19.94
C PRO A 116 11.49 7.01 -18.70
N GLU A 117 12.40 7.97 -18.88
CA GLU A 117 13.17 8.56 -17.78
C GLU A 117 12.29 9.39 -16.84
N GLN A 118 11.26 10.06 -17.36
CA GLN A 118 10.30 10.81 -16.55
C GLN A 118 9.45 9.88 -15.69
N ILE A 119 9.01 8.74 -16.25
CA ILE A 119 8.24 7.72 -15.54
C ILE A 119 9.10 7.08 -14.45
N ILE A 120 10.34 6.72 -14.77
CA ILE A 120 11.28 6.16 -13.79
C ILE A 120 11.53 7.15 -12.65
N LYS A 121 11.63 8.45 -12.96
CA LYS A 121 11.86 9.49 -11.95
C LYS A 121 10.65 9.72 -11.05
N SER A 122 9.42 9.64 -11.54
CA SER A 122 8.22 9.93 -10.74
C SER A 122 7.92 8.85 -9.69
N GLY A 123 8.27 7.60 -9.96
CA GLY A 123 8.03 6.46 -9.07
C GLY A 123 9.24 6.02 -8.23
N LYS A 124 10.31 6.82 -8.12
CA LYS A 124 11.55 6.36 -7.48
C LYS A 124 11.64 6.72 -5.99
N ILE A 125 11.81 5.70 -5.16
CA ILE A 125 12.32 5.84 -3.78
C ILE A 125 13.85 5.72 -3.81
N GLU A 126 14.54 6.58 -3.08
CA GLU A 126 15.99 6.50 -2.92
C GLU A 126 16.35 5.26 -2.07
N ILE A 127 17.18 4.38 -2.64
CA ILE A 127 17.65 3.20 -1.93
C ILE A 127 18.82 3.57 -1.04
N LYS A 128 18.62 3.45 0.27
CA LYS A 128 19.65 3.57 1.30
C LYS A 128 20.10 2.18 1.71
N PHE A 129 21.33 1.83 1.34
CA PHE A 129 21.92 0.53 1.70
C PHE A 129 22.17 0.44 3.20
N HIS A 130 21.67 -0.62 3.81
CA HIS A 130 21.83 -0.85 5.24
C HIS A 130 22.28 -2.29 5.53
N LYS A 131 23.18 -2.42 6.50
CA LYS A 131 23.65 -3.71 7.03
C LYS A 131 23.72 -3.61 8.54
N LEU A 132 23.23 -4.65 9.20
CA LEU A 132 23.37 -4.77 10.65
C LEU A 132 24.86 -4.90 11.03
N PRO A 133 25.27 -4.35 12.19
CA PRO A 133 26.62 -4.53 12.71
C PRO A 133 26.88 -6.00 13.05
N ALA A 134 28.16 -6.39 13.01
CA ALA A 134 28.59 -7.75 13.35
C ALA A 134 28.30 -8.12 14.82
N GLU A 135 28.36 -7.12 15.71
CA GLU A 135 27.94 -7.23 17.10
C GLU A 135 26.61 -6.49 17.27
N MET A 136 25.53 -7.23 17.54
CA MET A 136 24.22 -6.66 17.78
C MET A 136 24.01 -6.39 19.27
N HIS A 137 23.36 -5.28 19.59
CA HIS A 137 22.87 -5.08 20.95
C HIS A 137 21.75 -6.09 21.27
N PRO A 138 21.84 -6.87 22.37
CA PRO A 138 20.83 -7.85 22.71
C PRO A 138 19.48 -7.19 22.97
N PHE A 139 18.45 -7.68 22.28
CA PHE A 139 17.08 -7.22 22.46
C PHE A 139 16.47 -7.89 23.70
N ASN A 140 16.43 -7.17 24.82
CA ASN A 140 15.81 -7.66 26.04
C ASN A 140 14.29 -7.45 25.98
N LEU A 141 13.59 -8.40 25.37
CA LEU A 141 12.14 -8.49 25.51
C LEU A 141 11.79 -8.76 26.96
N LYS A 142 10.94 -7.90 27.54
CA LYS A 142 10.25 -8.29 28.77
C LYS A 142 9.41 -9.51 28.44
N GLU A 143 9.60 -10.58 29.20
CA GLU A 143 8.80 -11.79 29.09
C GLU A 143 7.32 -11.38 29.12
N LEU A 144 6.56 -11.76 28.09
CA LEU A 144 5.13 -11.47 28.06
C LEU A 144 4.53 -12.06 29.34
N ARG A 145 3.76 -11.25 30.06
CA ARG A 145 3.13 -11.69 31.31
C ARG A 145 2.33 -12.94 31.00
N ARG A 146 2.80 -14.11 31.46
CA ARG A 146 2.12 -15.38 31.24
C ARG A 146 0.81 -15.34 32.01
N MET A 147 -0.25 -14.92 31.34
CA MET A 147 -1.58 -14.99 31.89
C MET A 147 -1.93 -16.48 31.93
N ASN A 148 -1.97 -17.05 33.14
CA ASN A 148 -2.56 -18.36 33.37
C ASN A 148 -4.07 -18.26 33.09
N ASN A 149 -4.44 -18.29 31.81
CA ASN A 149 -5.81 -18.51 31.43
C ASN A 149 -6.06 -20.01 31.65
N ASN A 150 -6.88 -20.34 32.64
CA ASN A 150 -7.55 -21.63 32.65
C ASN A 150 -8.29 -21.71 31.32
N ASP A 151 -7.80 -22.57 30.42
CA ASP A 151 -8.23 -22.63 29.02
C ASP A 151 -9.65 -23.23 28.93
N ARG A 152 -10.64 -22.45 29.37
CA ARG A 152 -12.07 -22.66 29.10
C ARG A 152 -12.41 -22.32 27.64
N LYS A 153 -11.42 -21.86 26.84
CA LYS A 153 -11.58 -21.38 25.46
C LYS A 153 -11.19 -22.40 24.40
N LYS A 154 -10.56 -23.53 24.77
CA LYS A 154 -10.43 -24.70 23.86
C LYS A 154 -11.77 -25.09 23.23
N THR A 155 -12.82 -25.10 24.03
CA THR A 155 -14.19 -25.35 23.55
C THR A 155 -14.74 -24.16 22.76
N LEU A 156 -14.29 -22.92 23.02
CA LEU A 156 -14.73 -21.71 22.33
C LEU A 156 -14.23 -21.67 20.88
N GLU A 157 -12.99 -22.06 20.61
CA GLU A 157 -12.49 -22.18 19.23
C GLU A 157 -13.28 -23.22 18.43
N THR A 158 -13.51 -24.40 19.04
CA THR A 158 -14.32 -25.46 18.46
C THR A 158 -15.78 -25.00 18.29
N LEU A 159 -16.35 -24.30 19.26
CA LEU A 159 -17.68 -23.70 19.18
C LEU A 159 -17.75 -22.66 18.06
N LEU A 160 -16.76 -21.78 17.92
CA LEU A 160 -16.70 -20.77 16.86
C LEU A 160 -16.61 -21.40 15.47
N LYS A 161 -15.81 -22.47 15.32
CA LYS A 161 -15.71 -23.24 14.08
C LYS A 161 -17.01 -23.98 13.74
N ILE A 162 -17.72 -24.52 14.74
CA ILE A 162 -19.01 -25.21 14.58
C ILE A 162 -20.17 -24.22 14.39
N SER A 163 -20.10 -23.04 15.01
CA SER A 163 -21.13 -22.02 14.95
C SER A 163 -21.00 -21.12 13.72
N TRP A 164 -19.84 -21.10 13.06
CA TRP A 164 -19.58 -20.37 11.83
C TRP A 164 -20.67 -20.54 10.76
N PRO A 165 -21.16 -21.76 10.46
CA PRO A 165 -22.23 -21.99 9.48
C PRO A 165 -23.64 -21.66 10.03
N LEU A 166 -23.78 -21.49 11.34
CA LEU A 166 -25.05 -21.29 12.05
C LEU A 166 -25.30 -19.82 12.43
N HIS A 167 -24.43 -18.90 12.00
CA HIS A 167 -24.44 -17.53 12.50
C HIS A 167 -25.44 -16.60 11.80
N SER A 168 -26.26 -15.94 12.63
CA SER A 168 -26.80 -14.59 12.38
C SER A 168 -25.65 -13.64 11.97
N PRO A 169 -25.90 -12.64 11.10
CA PRO A 169 -24.86 -11.69 10.69
C PRO A 169 -24.17 -11.10 11.93
N ARG A 170 -22.88 -11.42 12.08
CA ARG A 170 -22.01 -10.81 13.08
C ARG A 170 -21.28 -9.65 12.44
N VAL A 171 -21.00 -8.63 13.24
CA VAL A 171 -20.08 -7.57 12.84
C VAL A 171 -18.72 -8.20 12.54
N GLY A 172 -18.17 -7.93 11.34
CA GLY A 172 -16.81 -8.31 11.00
C GLY A 172 -15.79 -7.58 11.88
N TRP A 173 -14.49 -7.76 11.62
CA TRP A 173 -13.44 -7.09 12.39
C TRP A 173 -13.64 -5.56 12.45
N SER A 174 -13.98 -4.94 11.32
CA SER A 174 -14.29 -3.50 11.26
C SER A 174 -15.44 -3.10 12.19
N GLY A 175 -16.52 -3.87 12.21
CA GLY A 175 -17.65 -3.58 13.08
C GLY A 175 -17.36 -3.91 14.55
N PHE A 176 -16.54 -4.93 14.85
CA PHE A 176 -16.03 -5.15 16.21
C PHE A 176 -15.19 -3.97 16.68
N MET A 177 -14.24 -3.50 15.87
CA MET A 177 -13.43 -2.32 16.18
C MET A 177 -14.32 -1.09 16.41
N GLN A 178 -15.35 -0.89 15.60
CA GLN A 178 -16.34 0.16 15.82
C GLN A 178 -17.13 0.01 17.13
N THR A 179 -17.45 -1.22 17.56
CA THR A 179 -18.17 -1.44 18.84
C THR A 179 -17.31 -1.18 20.08
N VAL A 180 -15.99 -1.32 19.97
CA VAL A 180 -15.07 -1.09 21.10
C VAL A 180 -14.43 0.30 21.07
N GLN A 181 -14.54 1.02 19.95
CA GLN A 181 -14.05 2.38 19.82
C GLN A 181 -14.92 3.34 20.63
N GLU A 182 -14.29 4.14 21.48
CA GLU A 182 -14.92 5.27 22.15
C GLU A 182 -14.63 6.57 21.39
N GLY A 183 -15.61 7.47 21.31
CA GLY A 183 -15.46 8.78 20.68
C GLY A 183 -16.31 8.97 19.41
N PRO A 184 -16.30 10.19 18.84
CA PRO A 184 -17.03 10.49 17.61
C PRO A 184 -16.42 9.73 16.42
N TYR A 185 -17.26 9.37 15.45
CA TYR A 185 -16.80 8.78 14.20
C TYR A 185 -15.94 9.79 13.43
N PRO A 186 -14.65 9.48 13.15
CA PRO A 186 -13.74 10.43 12.53
C PRO A 186 -13.95 10.58 11.00
N GLY A 187 -14.86 9.82 10.39
CA GLY A 187 -15.07 9.81 8.94
C GLY A 187 -14.51 8.56 8.26
N GLU A 188 -14.86 8.38 6.99
CA GLU A 188 -14.38 7.27 6.16
C GLU A 188 -12.94 7.57 5.73
N SER A 189 -12.05 6.57 5.79
CA SER A 189 -10.66 6.75 5.38
C SER A 189 -10.48 6.65 3.86
N SER A 190 -9.51 7.38 3.31
CA SER A 190 -9.04 7.21 1.93
C SER A 190 -7.70 6.45 1.90
N ILE A 191 -7.47 5.68 0.83
CA ILE A 191 -6.25 4.89 0.63
C ILE A 191 -5.46 5.49 -0.54
N HIS A 192 -4.18 5.74 -0.32
CA HIS A 192 -3.25 6.28 -1.32
C HIS A 192 -2.09 5.32 -1.51
N PHE A 193 -1.87 4.90 -2.75
CA PHE A 193 -0.71 4.11 -3.12
C PHE A 193 0.49 5.03 -3.25
N LEU A 194 1.57 4.69 -2.55
CA LEU A 194 2.87 5.36 -2.65
C LEU A 194 3.79 4.53 -3.57
N PRO A 195 4.95 5.05 -4.00
CA PRO A 195 5.84 4.31 -4.88
C PRO A 195 6.26 2.97 -4.27
N MET A 196 6.41 1.99 -5.15
CA MET A 196 6.93 0.67 -4.76
C MET A 196 8.46 0.70 -4.78
N ILE A 197 9.06 -0.15 -3.95
CA ILE A 197 10.49 -0.42 -3.98
C ILE A 197 10.71 -1.77 -4.67
N ASP A 198 11.41 -1.75 -5.79
CA ASP A 198 11.86 -2.95 -6.50
C ASP A 198 13.10 -3.57 -5.81
N LEU A 199 12.89 -4.00 -4.58
CA LEU A 199 13.82 -4.76 -3.77
C LEU A 199 13.05 -5.78 -2.94
N ASN A 200 13.66 -6.93 -2.69
CA ASN A 200 13.10 -7.94 -1.81
C ASN A 200 12.69 -7.31 -0.47
N PRO A 201 11.41 -7.37 -0.05
CA PRO A 201 10.92 -6.83 1.21
C PRO A 201 11.68 -7.32 2.45
N SER A 202 12.22 -8.55 2.38
CA SER A 202 13.03 -9.12 3.45
C SER A 202 14.46 -8.56 3.51
N ASP A 203 14.92 -7.78 2.54
CA ASP A 203 16.22 -7.09 2.57
C ASP A 203 16.16 -5.93 3.57
N LEU A 204 17.19 -5.83 4.43
CA LEU A 204 17.28 -4.78 5.43
C LEU A 204 17.38 -3.38 4.79
N SER A 205 18.04 -3.26 3.64
CA SER A 205 18.11 -2.01 2.86
C SER A 205 16.73 -1.61 2.34
N CYS A 206 15.89 -2.58 1.98
CA CYS A 206 14.51 -2.31 1.54
C CYS A 206 13.68 -1.74 2.69
N ILE A 207 13.73 -2.38 3.86
CA ILE A 207 13.02 -1.92 5.07
C ILE A 207 13.56 -0.56 5.55
N PHE A 208 14.88 -0.38 5.54
CA PHE A 208 15.51 0.88 5.91
C PHE A 208 15.10 2.02 4.97
N SER A 209 15.13 1.78 3.65
CA SER A 209 14.70 2.76 2.65
C SER A 209 13.21 3.10 2.79
N THR A 210 12.38 2.10 3.10
CA THR A 210 10.94 2.27 3.38
C THR A 210 10.71 3.18 4.59
N LEU A 211 11.38 2.90 5.71
CA LEU A 211 11.29 3.72 6.92
C LEU A 211 11.76 5.16 6.65
N SER A 212 12.85 5.31 5.90
CA SER A 212 13.42 6.62 5.57
C SER A 212 12.48 7.44 4.71
N PHE A 213 11.88 6.81 3.69
CA PHE A 213 10.85 7.42 2.87
C PHE A 213 9.66 7.87 3.72
N ILE A 214 9.13 7.00 4.58
CA ILE A 214 7.98 7.33 5.44
C ILE A 214 8.31 8.48 6.41
N CYS A 215 9.50 8.50 7.01
CA CYS A 215 9.92 9.61 7.86
C CYS A 215 10.02 10.93 7.10
N ASN A 216 10.58 10.91 5.88
CA ASN A 216 10.65 12.11 5.04
C ASN A 216 9.27 12.62 4.66
N GLU A 217 8.35 11.71 4.32
CA GLU A 217 6.96 12.07 4.03
C GLU A 217 6.23 12.63 5.25
N ALA A 218 6.37 11.99 6.42
CA ALA A 218 5.78 12.49 7.65
C ALA A 218 6.34 13.86 8.04
N ASN A 219 7.65 14.08 7.88
CA ASN A 219 8.29 15.37 8.12
C ASN A 219 7.79 16.45 7.15
N ARG A 220 7.63 16.13 5.86
CA ARG A 220 7.07 17.04 4.84
C ARG A 220 5.65 17.47 5.20
N LEU A 221 4.85 16.55 5.71
CA LEU A 221 3.45 16.77 6.13
C LEU A 221 3.33 17.28 7.57
N GLN A 222 4.43 17.43 8.30
CA GLN A 222 4.47 17.83 9.71
C GLN A 222 3.64 16.93 10.65
N VAL A 223 3.55 15.64 10.33
CA VAL A 223 2.86 14.62 11.14
C VAL A 223 3.84 13.66 11.80
N THR A 224 3.38 12.94 12.84
CA THR A 224 4.18 11.84 13.40
C THR A 224 4.16 10.64 12.43
N PRO A 225 5.32 10.09 12.05
CA PRO A 225 5.36 8.91 11.18
C PRO A 225 4.76 7.70 11.91
N SER A 226 3.62 7.22 11.45
CA SER A 226 2.95 6.03 11.99
C SER A 226 2.91 4.93 10.93
N VAL A 227 3.60 3.81 11.15
CA VAL A 227 3.71 2.73 10.15
C VAL A 227 3.37 1.35 10.73
N THR A 228 2.72 0.53 9.92
CA THR A 228 2.48 -0.90 10.18
C THR A 228 3.21 -1.78 9.19
N PHE A 229 3.74 -2.89 9.69
CA PHE A 229 4.34 -3.99 8.93
C PHE A 229 3.67 -5.31 9.32
N ASP A 230 3.82 -6.33 8.48
CA ASP A 230 3.63 -7.71 8.90
C ASP A 230 4.62 -8.09 10.04
N GLN A 231 4.40 -9.22 10.70
CA GLN A 231 5.22 -9.59 11.85
C GLN A 231 6.72 -9.76 11.50
N PRO A 232 7.12 -10.52 10.46
CA PRO A 232 8.52 -10.64 10.06
C PRO A 232 9.23 -9.32 9.73
N LEU A 233 8.59 -8.43 8.96
CA LEU A 233 9.15 -7.14 8.57
C LEU A 233 9.22 -6.19 9.77
N TYR A 234 8.21 -6.21 10.65
CA TYR A 234 8.24 -5.47 11.91
C TYR A 234 9.44 -5.83 12.78
N TRP A 235 9.77 -7.12 12.90
CA TRP A 235 10.95 -7.54 13.66
C TRP A 235 12.26 -6.99 13.09
N LYS A 236 12.41 -7.01 11.77
CA LYS A 236 13.60 -6.46 11.10
C LYS A 236 13.66 -4.94 11.25
N ALA A 237 12.53 -4.25 11.17
CA ALA A 237 12.45 -2.81 11.43
C ALA A 237 12.91 -2.48 12.86
N LEU A 238 12.46 -3.22 13.87
CA LEU A 238 12.94 -3.03 15.25
C LEU A 238 14.45 -3.28 15.40
N MET A 239 14.99 -4.30 14.71
CA MET A 239 16.43 -4.56 14.72
C MET A 239 17.23 -3.39 14.14
N ILE A 240 16.75 -2.80 13.05
CA ILE A 240 17.35 -1.59 12.46
C ILE A 240 17.36 -0.46 13.50
N LEU A 241 16.19 -0.13 14.08
CA LEU A 241 16.05 0.97 15.04
C LEU A 241 16.98 0.85 16.26
N GLN A 242 17.15 -0.38 16.78
CA GLN A 242 17.96 -0.64 17.97
C GLN A 242 19.47 -0.45 17.71
N ASN A 243 19.91 -0.68 16.48
CA ASN A 243 21.33 -0.63 16.10
C ASN A 243 21.73 0.68 15.43
N GLU A 244 20.77 1.55 15.11
CA GLU A 244 21.04 2.91 14.64
C GLU A 244 21.34 3.87 15.81
N PRO A 245 22.14 4.93 15.60
CA PRO A 245 22.43 5.93 16.64
C PRO A 245 21.14 6.54 17.22
N ARG A 246 21.15 6.94 18.51
CA ARG A 246 19.93 7.46 19.17
C ARG A 246 19.37 8.75 18.55
N ASP A 247 20.20 9.52 17.83
CA ASP A 247 19.80 10.70 17.05
C ASP A 247 19.46 10.37 15.59
N ASN A 248 18.91 9.18 15.32
CA ASN A 248 18.50 8.78 13.98
C ASN A 248 17.15 9.39 13.58
N GLU A 249 16.93 9.46 12.26
CA GLU A 249 15.70 9.96 11.62
C GLU A 249 14.44 9.14 11.96
N PHE A 250 14.58 8.02 12.69
CA PHE A 250 13.51 7.08 13.01
C PHE A 250 13.07 7.10 14.49
N SER A 251 13.74 7.87 15.34
CA SER A 251 13.45 7.95 16.78
C SER A 251 12.02 8.40 17.12
N GLY A 252 11.34 9.06 16.18
CA GLY A 252 9.95 9.50 16.28
C GLY A 252 8.91 8.59 15.64
N VAL A 253 9.29 7.41 15.11
CA VAL A 253 8.34 6.49 14.47
C VAL A 253 7.40 5.88 15.50
N TYR A 254 6.11 6.14 15.32
CA TYR A 254 5.03 5.56 16.08
C TYR A 254 4.60 4.21 15.50
N TRP A 255 4.48 3.22 16.38
CA TRP A 255 4.05 1.87 16.05
C TRP A 255 2.65 1.64 16.62
N PRO A 256 1.58 1.84 15.82
CA PRO A 256 0.20 1.83 16.31
C PRO A 256 -0.22 0.48 16.89
N TYR A 257 0.45 -0.60 16.49
CA TYR A 257 0.28 -1.92 17.04
C TYR A 257 1.64 -2.51 17.41
N HIS A 258 1.87 -2.83 18.68
CA HIS A 258 2.84 -3.86 19.00
C HIS A 258 2.35 -5.15 18.34
N ALA A 259 3.18 -5.79 17.52
CA ALA A 259 2.90 -6.94 16.64
C ALA A 259 2.20 -8.15 17.31
N VAL A 260 0.96 -7.98 17.78
CA VAL A 260 0.23 -8.94 18.60
C VAL A 260 -0.94 -9.55 17.81
N PHE A 261 -1.31 -9.04 16.63
CA PHE A 261 -2.63 -9.36 16.06
C PHE A 261 -2.68 -9.78 14.58
N TRP A 262 -1.60 -10.33 14.02
CA TRP A 262 -1.63 -10.96 12.69
C TRP A 262 -1.65 -12.50 12.73
N ALA A 263 -1.88 -13.10 13.89
CA ALA A 263 -2.09 -14.54 14.04
C ALA A 263 -3.57 -14.83 14.33
N LEU A 264 -4.42 -14.73 13.30
CA LEU A 264 -5.73 -15.39 13.25
C LEU A 264 -5.95 -15.97 11.87
#